data_AF-A0A1Q6LHV0-F1
#
_entry.id   AF-A0A1Q6LHV0-F1
#
_cell.length_a   1.000
_cell.length_b   1.000
_cell.length_c   1.000
_cell.angle_alpha   90.00
_cell.angle_beta   90.00
_cell.angle_gamma   90.00
#
_symmetry.space_group_name_H-M   'P 1'
#
loop_
_entity.id
_entity.type
_entity.pdbx_description
1 polymer ?
#
loop_
_entity_poly.entity_id
_entity_poly.type
_entity_poly.pdbx_seq_one_letter_code
_entity_poly.pdbx_strand_id
1 'polypeptide(L)'
;MFEKFLKRSSWTDIIISLVFVLLGILLVARPNEMMSVITVLLGTVFIIVAFLKLVDYFTSEPKEDYLLTMALIGIIIGVIVLLCPNIISNIFSVFLGVWIILEGLKDFQTTLVWKDIKSGYWTITLICSMLIIIAGIAVLINTTLALKTIGIAIIVYAVLDIVTRCIFMKKIKDYMRD
;
A
#
# COMPACT_ATOMS: atom_id res chain seq x y z
N MET A 1 -29.49 -20.34 -3.76
CA MET A 1 -28.11 -20.43 -4.30
C MET A 1 -27.34 -19.12 -4.10
N PHE A 2 -27.95 -17.98 -4.45
CA PHE A 2 -27.36 -16.63 -4.28
C PHE A 2 -26.98 -16.28 -2.83
N GLU A 3 -27.81 -16.64 -1.85
CA GLU A 3 -27.54 -16.36 -0.43
C GLU A 3 -26.29 -17.08 0.12
N LYS A 4 -26.07 -18.35 -0.29
CA LYS A 4 -24.85 -19.09 0.08
C LYS A 4 -23.61 -18.48 -0.56
N PHE A 5 -23.74 -17.93 -1.77
CA PHE A 5 -22.63 -17.26 -2.45
C PHE A 5 -22.28 -15.92 -1.77
N LEU A 6 -23.27 -15.10 -1.45
CA LEU A 6 -23.08 -13.83 -0.72
C LEU A 6 -22.50 -14.05 0.68
N LYS A 7 -23.03 -15.01 1.45
CA LYS A 7 -22.49 -15.36 2.76
C LYS A 7 -21.07 -15.90 2.67
N ARG A 8 -20.73 -16.69 1.65
CA ARG A 8 -19.37 -17.21 1.48
C ARG A 8 -18.39 -16.10 1.10
N SER A 9 -18.79 -15.19 0.21
CA SER A 9 -18.02 -14.00 -0.17
C SER A 9 -17.75 -13.11 1.04
N SER A 10 -18.78 -12.82 1.84
CA SER A 10 -18.63 -11.96 3.02
C SER A 10 -17.76 -12.58 4.12
N TRP A 11 -17.72 -13.92 4.22
CA TRP A 11 -16.80 -14.62 5.14
C TRP A 11 -15.35 -14.59 4.67
N THR A 12 -15.08 -14.84 3.38
CA THR A 12 -13.72 -14.70 2.83
C THR A 12 -13.20 -13.29 3.01
N ASP A 13 -14.08 -12.33 2.81
CA ASP A 13 -13.84 -10.91 3.01
C ASP A 13 -13.43 -10.59 4.46
N ILE A 14 -14.19 -11.04 5.47
CA ILE A 14 -13.84 -10.82 6.88
C ILE A 14 -12.48 -11.43 7.24
N ILE A 15 -12.18 -12.63 6.71
CA ILE A 15 -10.88 -13.28 6.94
C ILE A 15 -9.75 -12.44 6.34
N ILE A 16 -9.93 -11.93 5.13
CA ILE A 16 -8.95 -11.04 4.47
C ILE A 16 -8.72 -9.79 5.34
N SER A 17 -9.79 -9.12 5.79
CA SER A 17 -9.68 -7.93 6.64
C SER A 17 -8.98 -8.25 7.97
N LEU A 18 -9.21 -9.43 8.56
CA LEU A 18 -8.52 -9.88 9.77
C LEU A 18 -7.01 -10.07 9.53
N VAL A 19 -6.63 -10.66 8.40
CA VAL A 19 -5.23 -10.77 7.98
C VAL A 19 -4.60 -9.39 7.81
N PHE A 20 -5.32 -8.43 7.21
CA PHE A 20 -4.84 -7.05 7.10
C PHE A 20 -4.64 -6.37 8.47
N VAL A 21 -5.51 -6.61 9.45
CA VAL A 21 -5.30 -6.12 10.83
C VAL A 21 -4.01 -6.70 11.41
N LEU A 22 -3.78 -8.01 11.28
CA LEU A 22 -2.56 -8.65 11.77
C LEU A 22 -1.30 -8.10 11.08
N LEU A 23 -1.34 -7.92 9.76
CA LEU A 23 -0.25 -7.33 8.99
C LEU A 23 0.02 -5.88 9.43
N GLY A 24 -1.02 -5.09 9.62
CA GLY A 24 -0.90 -3.71 10.10
C GLY A 24 -0.29 -3.63 11.49
N ILE A 25 -0.69 -4.51 12.41
CA ILE A 25 -0.08 -4.60 13.76
C ILE A 25 1.39 -4.95 13.66
N LEU A 26 1.75 -5.93 12.81
CA LEU A 26 3.14 -6.36 12.64
C LEU A 26 4.01 -5.25 12.05
N LEU A 27 3.48 -4.47 11.10
CA LEU A 27 4.12 -3.27 10.54
C LEU A 27 4.41 -2.21 11.61
N VAL A 28 3.49 -1.98 12.54
CA VAL A 28 3.67 -1.00 13.62
C VAL A 28 4.63 -1.52 14.70
N ALA A 29 4.53 -2.80 15.07
CA ALA A 29 5.30 -3.40 16.14
C ALA A 29 6.77 -3.67 15.75
N ARG A 30 7.01 -4.16 14.53
CA ARG A 30 8.33 -4.56 14.03
C ARG A 30 8.56 -4.09 12.58
N PRO A 31 8.67 -2.76 12.36
CA PRO A 31 8.81 -2.19 11.01
C PRO A 31 10.06 -2.70 10.26
N ASN A 32 11.18 -2.90 10.97
CA ASN A 32 12.42 -3.38 10.34
C ASN A 32 12.29 -4.81 9.80
N GLU A 33 11.69 -5.71 10.57
CA GLU A 33 11.45 -7.10 10.16
C GLU A 33 10.49 -7.16 8.97
N MET A 34 9.41 -6.37 9.04
CA MET A 34 8.46 -6.26 7.94
C MET A 34 9.12 -5.75 6.67
N MET A 35 10.07 -4.83 6.79
CA MET A 35 10.78 -4.35 5.61
C MET A 35 11.70 -5.39 4.99
N SER A 36 12.33 -6.22 5.82
CA SER A 36 13.08 -7.39 5.33
C SER A 36 12.16 -8.35 4.56
N VAL A 37 10.97 -8.66 5.11
CA VAL A 37 9.97 -9.50 4.44
C VAL A 37 9.53 -8.90 3.11
N ILE A 38 9.19 -7.61 3.08
CA ILE A 38 8.81 -6.90 1.84
C ILE A 38 9.93 -6.97 0.80
N THR A 39 11.17 -6.74 1.23
CA THR A 39 12.35 -6.79 0.36
C THR A 39 12.55 -8.19 -0.20
N VAL A 40 12.43 -9.23 0.62
CA VAL A 40 12.54 -10.63 0.19
C VAL A 40 11.48 -10.98 -0.83
N LEU A 41 10.22 -10.62 -0.56
CA LEU A 41 9.10 -10.84 -1.49
C LEU A 41 9.34 -10.13 -2.82
N LEU A 42 9.70 -8.85 -2.78
CA LEU A 42 9.93 -8.04 -3.98
C LEU A 42 11.11 -8.56 -4.79
N GLY A 43 12.25 -8.84 -4.15
CA GLY A 43 13.42 -9.41 -4.81
C GLY A 43 13.16 -10.79 -5.41
N THR A 44 12.38 -11.64 -4.73
CA THR A 44 11.98 -12.96 -5.25
C THR A 44 11.12 -12.82 -6.51
N VAL A 45 10.15 -11.90 -6.52
CA VAL A 45 9.32 -11.63 -7.70
C VAL A 45 10.17 -11.16 -8.88
N PHE A 46 11.13 -10.25 -8.64
CA PHE A 46 12.05 -9.80 -9.69
C PHE A 46 12.88 -10.96 -10.28
N ILE A 47 13.38 -11.85 -9.43
CA ILE A 47 14.13 -13.04 -9.87
C ILE A 47 13.24 -13.97 -10.70
N ILE A 48 12.01 -14.23 -10.26
CA ILE A 48 11.07 -15.10 -11.00
C ILE A 48 10.78 -14.50 -12.38
N VAL A 49 10.46 -13.21 -12.45
CA VAL A 49 10.18 -12.52 -13.73
C VAL A 49 11.41 -12.55 -14.65
N ALA A 50 12.61 -12.33 -14.10
CA ALA A 50 13.84 -12.38 -14.87
C ALA A 50 14.15 -13.80 -15.38
N PHE A 51 13.85 -14.81 -14.57
CA PHE A 51 13.99 -16.22 -14.95
C PHE A 51 12.99 -16.62 -16.06
N LEU A 52 11.74 -16.16 -15.98
CA LEU A 52 10.75 -16.40 -17.05
C LEU A 52 11.23 -15.80 -18.37
N LYS A 53 11.76 -14.57 -18.37
CA LYS A 53 12.35 -13.96 -19.57
C LYS A 53 13.56 -14.73 -20.11
N LEU A 54 14.33 -15.34 -19.22
CA LEU A 54 15.45 -16.19 -19.61
C LEU A 54 14.95 -17.45 -20.32
N VAL A 55 13.89 -18.09 -19.82
CA VAL A 55 13.24 -19.24 -20.46
C VAL A 55 12.64 -18.85 -21.83
N ASP A 56 12.00 -17.68 -21.91
CA ASP A 56 11.41 -17.16 -23.16
C ASP A 56 12.48 -16.96 -24.24
N TYR A 57 13.68 -16.47 -23.88
CA TYR A 57 14.80 -16.33 -24.81
C TYR A 57 15.24 -17.68 -25.40
N PHE A 58 15.26 -18.75 -24.61
CA PHE A 58 15.65 -20.08 -25.10
C PHE A 58 14.56 -20.75 -25.96
N THR A 59 13.31 -20.34 -25.82
CA THR A 59 12.15 -20.96 -26.50
C THR A 59 11.73 -20.19 -27.75
N SER A 60 12.06 -18.91 -27.86
CA SER A 60 11.64 -18.03 -28.96
C SER A 60 12.57 -18.12 -30.17
N GLU A 61 12.00 -18.32 -31.36
CA GLU A 61 12.67 -18.15 -32.66
C GLU A 61 11.93 -17.07 -33.46
N PRO A 62 12.60 -16.00 -33.95
CA PRO A 62 14.04 -15.73 -33.90
C PRO A 62 14.51 -15.31 -32.50
N LYS A 63 15.79 -15.55 -32.21
CA LYS A 63 16.41 -15.17 -30.94
C LYS A 63 16.55 -13.66 -30.86
N GLU A 64 15.94 -13.07 -29.85
CA GLU A 64 16.05 -11.64 -29.58
C GLU A 64 17.08 -11.39 -28.46
N ASP A 65 18.29 -10.97 -28.81
CA ASP A 65 19.40 -10.77 -27.86
C ASP A 65 19.09 -9.74 -26.75
N TYR A 66 18.12 -8.85 -26.98
CA TYR A 66 17.67 -7.91 -25.94
C TYR A 66 16.96 -8.62 -24.78
N LEU A 67 16.29 -9.77 -25.01
CA LEU A 67 15.62 -10.53 -23.96
C LEU A 67 16.62 -11.12 -22.97
N LEU A 68 17.74 -11.67 -23.48
CA LEU A 68 18.83 -12.19 -22.64
C LEU A 68 19.46 -11.08 -21.81
N THR A 69 19.69 -9.91 -22.42
CA THR A 69 20.24 -8.74 -21.72
C THR A 69 19.30 -8.28 -20.60
N MET A 70 18.00 -8.17 -20.88
CA MET A 70 16.98 -7.81 -19.89
C MET A 70 16.84 -8.84 -18.76
N ALA A 71 16.96 -10.13 -19.07
CA ALA A 71 16.93 -11.20 -18.06
C ALA A 71 18.13 -11.12 -17.12
N LEU A 72 19.35 -10.96 -17.64
CA LEU A 72 20.56 -10.82 -16.82
C LEU A 72 20.50 -9.57 -15.93
N ILE A 73 20.09 -8.42 -16.49
CA ILE A 73 19.89 -7.19 -15.72
C ILE A 73 18.83 -7.42 -14.63
N GLY A 74 17.73 -8.09 -14.95
CA GLY A 74 16.67 -8.40 -14.00
C GLY A 74 17.13 -9.27 -12.83
N ILE A 75 17.95 -10.29 -13.09
CA ILE A 75 18.54 -11.15 -12.04
C ILE A 75 19.46 -10.32 -11.14
N ILE A 76 20.34 -9.51 -11.72
CA ILE A 76 21.27 -8.66 -10.96
C ILE A 76 20.49 -7.69 -10.07
N ILE A 77 19.47 -7.02 -10.61
CA ILE A 77 18.60 -6.12 -9.84
C ILE A 77 17.90 -6.90 -8.71
N GLY A 78 17.33 -8.07 -8.99
CA GLY A 78 16.67 -8.91 -7.98
C GLY A 78 17.60 -9.28 -6.83
N VAL A 79 18.84 -9.66 -7.13
CA VAL A 79 19.86 -9.97 -6.11
C VAL A 79 20.24 -8.73 -5.30
N ILE A 80 20.45 -7.58 -5.95
CA ILE A 80 20.76 -6.31 -5.25
C ILE A 80 19.63 -5.94 -4.29
N VAL A 81 18.37 -6.06 -4.75
CA VAL A 81 17.19 -5.81 -3.92
C VAL A 81 17.24 -6.70 -2.66
N LEU A 82 17.47 -8.01 -2.81
CA LEU A 82 17.54 -8.95 -1.68
C LEU A 82 18.66 -8.62 -0.68
N LEU A 83 19.81 -8.17 -1.16
CA LEU A 83 20.97 -7.85 -0.33
C LEU A 83 20.89 -6.48 0.34
N CYS A 84 20.06 -5.57 -0.18
CA CYS A 84 20.00 -4.18 0.25
C CYS A 84 18.61 -3.74 0.73
N PRO A 85 18.05 -4.35 1.80
CA PRO A 85 16.74 -3.95 2.35
C PRO A 85 16.68 -2.49 2.81
N ASN A 86 17.82 -1.94 3.28
CA ASN A 86 17.90 -0.54 3.70
C ASN A 86 17.68 0.44 2.53
N ILE A 87 18.20 0.11 1.34
CA ILE A 87 18.04 0.97 0.15
C ILE A 87 16.57 0.97 -0.27
N ILE A 88 15.94 -0.19 -0.30
CA ILE A 88 14.50 -0.33 -0.60
C ILE A 88 13.67 0.45 0.41
N SER A 89 14.05 0.40 1.70
CA SER A 89 13.39 1.20 2.75
C SER A 89 13.46 2.69 2.53
N ASN A 90 14.62 3.19 2.13
CA ASN A 90 14.78 4.61 1.84
C ASN A 90 13.99 5.01 0.60
N ILE A 91 14.07 4.25 -0.49
CA ILE A 91 13.31 4.54 -1.72
C ILE A 91 11.81 4.59 -1.43
N PHE A 92 11.29 3.60 -0.71
CA PHE A 92 9.87 3.53 -0.35
C PHE A 92 9.44 4.73 0.50
N SER A 93 10.24 5.10 1.49
CA SER A 93 9.93 6.23 2.38
C SER A 93 10.00 7.57 1.65
N VAL A 94 10.95 7.74 0.73
CA VAL A 94 11.04 8.93 -0.13
C VAL A 94 9.79 9.04 -1.01
N PHE A 95 9.41 7.96 -1.67
CA PHE A 95 8.21 7.94 -2.53
C PHE A 95 6.95 8.33 -1.75
N LEU A 96 6.77 7.75 -0.55
CA LEU A 96 5.63 8.05 0.32
C LEU A 96 5.65 9.48 0.87
N GLY A 97 6.80 9.95 1.35
CA GLY A 97 6.91 11.30 1.90
C GLY A 97 6.61 12.35 0.83
N VAL A 98 7.11 12.16 -0.40
CA VAL A 98 6.77 13.01 -1.55
C VAL A 98 5.28 12.94 -1.85
N TRP A 99 4.68 11.75 -1.90
CA TRP A 99 3.25 11.59 -2.14
C TRP A 99 2.39 12.35 -1.11
N ILE A 100 2.69 12.19 0.19
CA ILE A 100 1.97 12.86 1.29
C ILE A 100 2.11 14.39 1.18
N ILE A 101 3.30 14.90 0.85
CA ILE A 101 3.50 16.33 0.63
C ILE A 101 2.65 16.82 -0.54
N LEU A 102 2.59 16.06 -1.64
CA LEU A 102 1.76 16.40 -2.79
C LEU A 102 0.26 16.42 -2.45
N GLU A 103 -0.22 15.49 -1.63
CA GLU A 103 -1.60 15.54 -1.12
C GLU A 103 -1.84 16.78 -0.25
N GLY A 104 -0.96 17.06 0.71
CA GLY A 104 -1.07 18.25 1.56
C GLY A 104 -1.06 19.56 0.75
N LEU A 105 -0.29 19.62 -0.34
CA LEU A 105 -0.27 20.77 -1.25
C LEU A 105 -1.58 20.92 -2.04
N LYS A 106 -2.18 19.83 -2.51
CA LYS A 106 -3.48 19.87 -3.20
C LYS A 106 -4.59 20.34 -2.27
N ASP A 107 -4.59 19.85 -1.02
CA ASP A 107 -5.55 20.28 0.01
C ASP A 107 -5.35 21.74 0.41
N PHE A 108 -4.10 22.20 0.47
CA PHE A 108 -3.78 23.60 0.71
C PHE A 108 -4.31 24.50 -0.42
N GLN A 109 -4.09 24.12 -1.69
CA GLN A 109 -4.64 24.84 -2.85
C GLN A 109 -6.17 24.87 -2.82
N THR A 110 -6.81 23.74 -2.52
CA THR A 110 -8.27 23.65 -2.40
C THR A 110 -8.79 24.56 -1.29
N THR A 111 -8.08 24.62 -0.16
CA THR A 111 -8.42 25.50 0.96
C THR A 111 -8.32 26.98 0.57
N LEU A 112 -7.35 27.38 -0.26
CA LEU A 112 -7.27 28.78 -0.74
C LEU A 112 -8.50 29.18 -1.55
N VAL A 113 -9.06 28.28 -2.37
CA VAL A 113 -10.31 28.53 -3.10
C VAL A 113 -11.50 28.69 -2.14
N TRP A 114 -11.52 27.93 -1.04
CA TRP A 114 -12.58 28.01 -0.04
C TRP A 114 -12.52 29.29 0.80
N LYS A 115 -11.37 29.99 0.82
CA LYS A 115 -11.21 31.30 1.46
C LYS A 115 -12.19 32.32 0.88
N ASP A 116 -12.40 32.27 -0.42
CA ASP A 116 -13.26 33.21 -1.15
C ASP A 116 -14.76 32.98 -0.84
N ILE A 117 -15.11 31.83 -0.25
CA ILE A 117 -16.49 31.41 0.03
C ILE A 117 -16.89 31.69 1.51
N LYS A 118 -16.00 32.23 2.35
CA LYS A 118 -16.27 32.58 3.78
C LYS A 118 -16.92 31.42 4.61
N SER A 119 -16.57 30.18 4.30
CA SER A 119 -17.01 29.01 5.07
C SER A 119 -16.19 28.87 6.37
N GLY A 120 -16.85 28.63 7.52
CA GLY A 120 -16.20 28.41 8.82
C GLY A 120 -15.28 27.19 8.88
N TYR A 121 -15.38 26.28 7.90
CA TYR A 121 -14.51 25.10 7.79
C TYR A 121 -13.12 25.41 7.20
N TRP A 122 -12.91 26.61 6.66
CA TRP A 122 -11.66 27.02 6.01
C TRP A 122 -10.44 26.95 6.93
N THR A 123 -10.57 27.41 8.17
CA THR A 123 -9.44 27.43 9.12
C THR A 123 -9.03 26.02 9.54
N ILE A 124 -9.99 25.09 9.63
CA ILE A 124 -9.75 23.69 9.99
C ILE A 124 -9.01 22.98 8.86
N THR A 125 -9.44 23.14 7.61
CA THR A 125 -8.77 22.51 6.46
C THR A 125 -7.37 23.09 6.21
N LEU A 126 -7.13 24.37 6.53
CA LEU A 126 -5.82 24.99 6.44
C LEU A 126 -4.83 24.41 7.46
N ILE A 127 -5.26 24.24 8.71
CA ILE A 127 -4.43 23.63 9.75
C ILE A 127 -4.16 22.16 9.40
N CYS A 128 -5.16 21.41 8.95
CA CYS A 128 -4.97 20.02 8.53
C CYS A 128 -3.97 19.88 7.37
N SER A 129 -4.08 20.69 6.32
CA SER A 129 -3.13 20.64 5.19
C SER A 129 -1.70 20.96 5.60
N MET A 130 -1.49 21.95 6.50
CA MET A 130 -0.17 22.20 7.09
C MET A 130 0.37 20.99 7.86
N LEU A 131 -0.46 20.35 8.69
CA LEU A 131 -0.07 19.15 9.43
C LEU A 131 0.31 17.99 8.50
N ILE A 132 -0.42 17.80 7.39
CA ILE A 132 -0.13 16.78 6.39
C ILE A 132 1.24 17.03 5.74
N ILE A 133 1.55 18.27 5.36
CA ILE A 133 2.86 18.62 4.79
C ILE A 133 3.98 18.33 5.79
N ILE A 134 3.81 18.74 7.06
CA ILE A 134 4.79 18.48 8.13
C ILE A 134 4.98 16.98 8.34
N ALA A 135 3.89 16.21 8.35
CA ALA A 135 3.92 14.75 8.45
C ALA A 135 4.69 14.13 7.28
N GLY A 136 4.48 14.62 6.05
CA GLY A 136 5.22 14.18 4.87
C GLY A 136 6.73 14.43 4.99
N ILE A 137 7.15 15.59 5.50
CA ILE A 137 8.57 15.89 5.77
C ILE A 137 9.13 14.96 6.85
N ALA A 138 8.39 14.71 7.94
CA ALA A 138 8.82 13.81 9.00
C ALA A 138 9.02 12.36 8.50
N VAL A 139 8.17 11.92 7.57
CA VAL A 139 8.27 10.62 6.89
C VAL A 139 9.52 10.51 6.01
N LEU A 140 9.95 11.60 5.36
CA LEU A 140 11.19 11.63 4.56
C LEU A 140 12.45 11.44 5.42
N ILE A 141 12.45 12.01 6.63
CA ILE A 141 13.61 11.95 7.54
C ILE A 141 13.68 10.59 8.22
N ASN A 142 12.53 9.96 8.52
CA ASN A 142 12.48 8.72 9.26
C ASN A 142 11.63 7.66 8.56
N THR A 143 12.32 6.72 7.94
CA THR A 143 11.72 5.56 7.24
C THR A 143 10.89 4.67 8.15
N THR A 144 11.23 4.62 9.44
CA THR A 144 10.45 3.86 10.43
C THR A 144 9.10 4.52 10.69
N LEU A 145 9.00 5.85 10.62
CA LEU A 145 7.73 6.55 10.73
C LEU A 145 6.84 6.26 9.53
N ALA A 146 7.40 6.19 8.32
CA ALA A 146 6.67 5.85 7.09
C ALA A 146 5.95 4.50 7.20
N LEU A 147 6.64 3.47 7.69
CA LEU A 147 6.07 2.13 7.83
C LEU A 147 5.02 2.08 8.94
N LYS A 148 5.24 2.79 10.04
CA LYS A 148 4.27 2.87 11.15
C LYS A 148 2.99 3.59 10.73
N THR A 149 3.08 4.71 10.00
CA THR A 149 1.90 5.46 9.54
C THR A 149 1.06 4.62 8.59
N ILE A 150 1.69 3.89 7.65
CA ILE A 150 1.00 2.93 6.79
C ILE A 150 0.38 1.81 7.61
N GLY A 151 1.10 1.22 8.56
CA GLY A 151 0.58 0.16 9.42
C GLY A 151 -0.69 0.61 10.16
N ILE A 152 -0.69 1.83 10.72
CA ILE A 152 -1.87 2.43 11.36
C ILE A 152 -3.00 2.63 10.35
N ALA A 153 -2.72 3.19 9.18
CA ALA A 153 -3.73 3.41 8.13
C ALA A 153 -4.38 2.09 7.67
N ILE A 154 -3.59 1.02 7.50
CA ILE A 154 -4.08 -0.31 7.16
C ILE A 154 -4.98 -0.86 8.27
N ILE A 155 -4.59 -0.71 9.54
CA ILE A 155 -5.44 -1.15 10.68
C ILE A 155 -6.77 -0.39 10.65
N VAL A 156 -6.74 0.93 10.53
CA VAL A 156 -7.96 1.76 10.51
C VAL A 156 -8.88 1.34 9.36
N TYR A 157 -8.32 1.19 8.15
CA TYR A 157 -9.09 0.75 6.99
C TYR A 157 -9.69 -0.64 7.19
N ALA A 158 -8.90 -1.60 7.67
CA ALA A 158 -9.35 -2.98 7.89
C ALA A 158 -10.46 -3.06 8.96
N VAL A 159 -10.38 -2.25 10.03
CA VAL A 159 -11.45 -2.14 11.03
C VAL A 159 -12.72 -1.55 10.44
N LEU A 160 -12.62 -0.47 9.66
CA LEU A 160 -13.78 0.14 8.98
C LEU A 160 -14.45 -0.84 8.02
N ASP A 161 -13.67 -1.63 7.29
CA ASP A 161 -14.16 -2.65 6.38
C ASP A 161 -14.90 -3.78 7.12
N ILE A 162 -14.36 -4.28 8.24
CA ILE A 162 -15.05 -5.25 9.11
C ILE A 162 -16.40 -4.70 9.60
N VAL A 163 -16.44 -3.45 10.07
CA VAL A 163 -17.68 -2.81 10.54
C VAL A 163 -18.71 -2.72 9.42
N THR A 164 -18.29 -2.26 8.25
CA THR A 164 -19.16 -2.11 7.07
C THR A 164 -19.74 -3.46 6.65
N ARG A 165 -18.92 -4.51 6.62
CA ARG A 165 -19.33 -5.87 6.28
C ARG A 165 -20.29 -6.48 7.31
N CYS A 166 -20.08 -6.19 8.60
CA CYS A 166 -21.03 -6.57 9.66
C CYS A 166 -22.40 -5.91 9.48
N ILE A 167 -22.45 -4.62 9.12
CA ILE A 167 -23.71 -3.91 8.83
C ILE A 167 -24.39 -4.52 7.60
N PHE A 168 -23.64 -4.81 6.54
CA PHE A 168 -24.17 -5.42 5.32
C PHE A 168 -24.79 -6.79 5.56
N MET A 169 -24.13 -7.67 6.34
CA MET A 169 -24.69 -8.97 6.69
C MET A 169 -25.96 -8.88 7.54
N LYS A 170 -26.05 -7.90 8.46
CA LYS A 170 -27.28 -7.65 9.22
C LYS A 170 -28.41 -7.17 8.30
N LYS A 171 -28.14 -6.19 7.44
CA LYS A 171 -29.16 -5.59 6.57
C LYS A 171 -29.71 -6.56 5.51
N ILE A 172 -28.88 -7.46 4.98
CA ILE A 172 -29.34 -8.55 4.09
C ILE A 172 -30.29 -9.51 4.82
N LYS A 173 -30.02 -9.79 6.10
CA LYS A 173 -30.84 -10.72 6.88
C LYS A 173 -32.23 -10.14 7.18
N ASP A 174 -32.33 -8.82 7.32
CA ASP A 174 -33.60 -8.12 7.52
C ASP A 174 -34.40 -8.00 6.21
N TYR A 175 -33.76 -7.65 5.09
CA TYR A 175 -34.43 -7.56 3.77
C TYR A 175 -34.99 -8.88 3.22
N MET A 176 -34.52 -10.02 3.73
CA MET A 176 -34.95 -11.36 3.32
C MET A 176 -35.95 -11.97 4.32
N ARG A 177 -36.33 -11.23 5.36
CA ARG A 177 -37.33 -11.63 6.37
C ARG A 177 -38.71 -11.06 6.08
N ASP A 178 -38.79 -10.05 5.20
CA ASP A 178 -40.01 -9.50 4.62
C ASP A 178 -40.30 -10.15 3.26
#